data_AF-A0A9D6GMC8-F1
#
_entry.id   AF-A0A9D6GMC8-F1
#
_cell.length_a   1.000
_cell.length_b   1.000
_cell.length_c   1.000
_cell.angle_alpha   90.00
_cell.angle_beta   90.00
_cell.angle_gamma   90.00
#
_symmetry.space_group_name_H-M   'P 1'
#
loop_
_entity.id
_entity.type
_entity.pdbx_description
1 polymer ?
#
loop_
_entity_poly.entity_id
_entity_poly.type
_entity_poly.pdbx_seq_one_letter_code
_entity_poly.pdbx_strand_id
1 'polypeptide(L)'
;MVTPPSSLAPQPPSPWFGPPGWIGRIRSLFQGVMRPSRATTDRAVLAQLQVMQQCFQILSAQVQAADRSSQDAVVEMVARLQRIHERCNALQQELGSAADQSRHLSDDTVKQAAAQSHALECLSLQEGKFMAAQQAHVDMVNRLLSEVQSLTPAAALIAEVARQTNLLAINAAIEAARAGREGAGFKVVADEVRRLSHQTAEAARNIAKGIETISDTHRLAAGSADTGQVDMSALAEIGAEIREMGTRPGVVACQLKALSTDMEDSMRAVRVDLVDVLGHMQFQDVSRQLLERVSLALDDLSQHCESIQAQSPEGQLNPHTPRALQDLMQQWHTAYVMADQREAHAAVLGAAEGGVQSAQATGAPPAVPRIEMF
;
A
#
# COMPACT_ATOMS: atom_id res chain seq x y z
N MET A 1 20.00 78.24 108.61
CA MET A 1 18.70 78.97 108.61
C MET A 1 17.94 78.42 107.41
N VAL A 2 16.94 77.57 107.52
CA VAL A 2 15.65 77.74 108.21
C VAL A 2 15.10 76.35 108.59
N THR A 3 14.48 76.26 109.76
CA THR A 3 13.76 75.13 110.36
C THR A 3 12.37 74.87 109.72
N PRO A 4 11.73 73.70 109.94
CA PRO A 4 10.67 73.12 109.10
C PRO A 4 9.26 73.64 109.46
N PRO A 5 8.19 73.07 108.84
CA PRO A 5 7.28 72.28 109.69
C PRO A 5 6.66 71.01 109.03
N SER A 6 6.53 69.98 109.87
CA SER A 6 5.36 69.11 110.18
C SER A 6 4.12 69.19 109.26
N SER A 7 3.41 68.13 108.83
CA SER A 7 2.99 66.89 109.52
C SER A 7 2.17 65.94 108.59
N LEU A 8 2.08 64.64 108.96
CA LEU A 8 1.11 63.55 108.58
C LEU A 8 1.06 63.08 107.10
N ALA A 9 1.04 61.81 106.68
CA ALA A 9 0.85 60.46 107.24
C ALA A 9 1.42 59.39 106.22
N PRO A 10 1.57 58.08 106.54
CA PRO A 10 2.37 57.13 105.74
C PRO A 10 1.61 56.42 104.59
N GLN A 11 2.32 56.13 103.49
CA GLN A 11 1.87 55.36 102.31
C GLN A 11 2.76 54.12 102.06
N PRO A 12 2.24 53.04 101.43
CA PRO A 12 2.71 51.65 101.58
C PRO A 12 3.88 51.22 100.67
N PRO A 13 4.57 50.09 100.97
CA PRO A 13 5.76 49.62 100.25
C PRO A 13 5.45 48.88 98.93
N SER A 14 6.38 49.00 97.98
CA SER A 14 6.33 48.43 96.62
C SER A 14 6.85 46.98 96.53
N PRO A 15 6.38 46.15 95.56
CA PRO A 15 6.30 44.69 95.74
C PRO A 15 7.38 43.87 94.98
N TRP A 16 8.62 44.35 94.84
CA TRP A 16 9.59 43.77 93.89
C TRP A 16 10.63 42.79 94.46
N PHE A 17 10.46 42.26 95.67
CA PHE A 17 11.29 41.14 96.17
C PHE A 17 10.43 39.95 96.60
N GLY A 18 10.39 38.91 95.77
CA GLY A 18 9.78 37.62 96.10
C GLY A 18 10.68 36.76 97.01
N PRO A 19 10.11 35.79 97.75
CA PRO A 19 10.82 35.04 98.80
C PRO A 19 11.87 34.04 98.26
N PRO A 20 12.83 33.59 99.09
CA PRO A 20 13.88 32.65 98.67
C PRO A 20 13.26 31.32 98.21
N GLY A 21 13.65 30.82 97.02
CA GLY A 21 13.13 29.56 96.45
C GLY A 21 12.20 29.71 95.23
N TRP A 22 11.92 30.94 94.80
CA TRP A 22 11.22 31.24 93.52
C TRP A 22 11.93 30.60 92.32
N ILE A 23 13.25 30.71 92.23
CA ILE A 23 14.01 30.26 91.04
C ILE A 23 14.01 28.73 90.94
N GLY A 24 13.99 28.02 92.08
CA GLY A 24 13.82 26.56 92.12
C GLY A 24 12.45 26.11 91.64
N ARG A 25 11.37 26.84 92.00
CA ARG A 25 10.00 26.56 91.55
C ARG A 25 9.78 26.84 90.06
N ILE A 26 10.40 27.89 89.51
CA ILE A 26 10.33 28.14 88.06
C ILE A 26 11.15 27.08 87.30
N ARG A 27 12.29 26.63 87.83
CA ARG A 27 13.08 25.54 87.22
C ARG A 27 12.32 24.21 87.21
N SER A 28 11.57 23.88 88.27
CA SER A 28 10.72 22.67 88.30
C SER A 28 9.47 22.81 87.43
N LEU A 29 8.88 24.00 87.34
CA LEU A 29 7.74 24.28 86.45
C LEU A 29 8.15 24.22 84.97
N PHE A 30 9.33 24.74 84.60
CA PHE A 30 9.84 24.65 83.22
C PHE A 30 10.30 23.24 82.83
N GLN A 31 10.83 22.44 83.77
CA GLN A 31 11.17 21.03 83.50
C GLN A 31 9.94 20.14 83.33
N GLY A 32 8.78 20.50 83.91
CA GLY A 32 7.51 19.79 83.73
C GLY A 32 6.70 20.20 82.50
N VAL A 33 6.88 21.41 81.98
CA VAL A 33 6.01 22.01 80.94
C VAL A 33 6.49 21.77 79.50
N MET A 34 7.74 21.33 79.29
CA MET A 34 8.29 21.05 77.94
C MET A 34 8.52 19.56 77.67
N ARG A 35 7.74 18.67 78.30
CA ARG A 35 7.59 17.29 77.84
C ARG A 35 6.13 17.09 77.45
N PRO A 36 5.80 16.86 76.17
CA PRO A 36 4.44 16.46 75.83
C PRO A 36 4.07 15.25 76.69
N SER A 37 2.89 15.30 77.31
CA SER A 37 2.37 14.15 78.06
C SER A 37 2.31 12.95 77.11
N ARG A 38 2.54 11.73 77.62
CA ARG A 38 2.43 10.50 76.81
C ARG A 38 1.09 10.47 76.06
N ALA A 39 0.01 10.87 76.71
CA ALA A 39 -1.33 10.95 76.11
C ALA A 39 -1.45 11.94 74.92
N THR A 40 -0.74 13.07 74.93
CA THR A 40 -0.74 14.00 73.77
C THR A 40 0.08 13.47 72.60
N THR A 41 1.15 12.72 72.88
CA THR A 41 2.00 12.10 71.87
C THR A 41 1.29 10.91 71.22
N ASP A 42 0.64 10.07 72.03
CA ASP A 42 -0.11 8.90 71.57
C ASP A 42 -1.29 9.30 70.67
N ARG A 43 -2.04 10.34 71.05
CA ARG A 43 -3.13 10.87 70.21
C ARG A 43 -2.63 11.41 68.86
N ALA A 44 -1.46 12.06 68.82
CA ALA A 44 -0.88 12.55 67.58
C ALA A 44 -0.43 11.39 66.67
N VAL A 45 0.15 10.33 67.24
CA VAL A 45 0.53 9.12 66.50
C VAL A 45 -0.70 8.39 65.95
N LEU A 46 -1.75 8.22 66.75
CA LEU A 46 -3.01 7.59 66.29
C LEU A 46 -3.67 8.38 65.15
N ALA A 47 -3.66 9.72 65.21
CA ALA A 47 -4.15 10.55 64.11
C ALA A 47 -3.32 10.39 62.82
N GLN A 48 -1.99 10.28 62.93
CA GLN A 48 -1.11 10.02 61.78
C GLN A 48 -1.33 8.60 61.22
N LEU A 49 -1.55 7.59 62.06
CA LEU A 49 -1.90 6.24 61.62
C LEU A 49 -3.22 6.23 60.82
N GLN A 50 -4.18 7.06 61.19
CA GLN A 50 -5.45 7.20 60.46
C GLN A 50 -5.24 7.82 59.07
N VAL A 51 -4.41 8.87 58.97
CA VAL A 51 -4.04 9.46 57.68
C VAL A 51 -3.25 8.47 56.83
N MET A 52 -2.31 7.73 57.43
CA MET A 52 -1.51 6.72 56.73
C MET A 52 -2.36 5.55 56.21
N GLN A 53 -3.36 5.11 56.98
CA GLN A 53 -4.36 4.14 56.53
C GLN A 53 -5.12 4.65 55.30
N GLN A 54 -5.60 5.91 55.31
CA GLN A 54 -6.24 6.53 54.16
C GLN A 54 -5.30 6.61 52.94
N CYS A 55 -4.03 6.93 53.15
CA CYS A 55 -3.02 6.93 52.09
C CYS A 55 -2.85 5.54 51.46
N PHE A 56 -2.76 4.48 52.26
CA PHE A 56 -2.66 3.11 51.74
C PHE A 56 -3.90 2.69 50.96
N GLN A 57 -5.09 3.03 51.44
CA GLN A 57 -6.35 2.76 50.72
C GLN A 57 -6.41 3.49 49.37
N ILE A 58 -5.97 4.76 49.32
CA ILE A 58 -5.89 5.52 48.05
C ILE A 58 -4.90 4.87 47.09
N LEU A 59 -3.70 4.49 47.56
CA LEU A 59 -2.69 3.83 46.73
C LEU A 59 -3.19 2.46 46.24
N SER A 60 -3.85 1.68 47.09
CA SER A 60 -4.44 0.38 46.73
C SER A 60 -5.50 0.57 45.64
N ALA A 61 -6.39 1.56 45.78
CA ALA A 61 -7.38 1.88 44.76
C ALA A 61 -6.75 2.32 43.41
N GLN A 62 -5.65 3.08 43.43
CA GLN A 62 -4.92 3.48 42.21
C GLN A 62 -4.24 2.28 41.53
N VAL A 63 -3.62 1.38 42.31
CA VAL A 63 -3.01 0.15 41.79
C VAL A 63 -4.06 -0.76 41.17
N GLN A 64 -5.21 -0.94 41.82
CA GLN A 64 -6.33 -1.72 41.27
C GLN A 64 -6.92 -1.09 40.01
N ALA A 65 -7.00 0.24 39.93
CA ALA A 65 -7.45 0.94 38.73
C ALA A 65 -6.46 0.74 37.56
N ALA A 66 -5.15 0.81 37.83
CA ALA A 66 -4.11 0.55 36.84
C ALA A 66 -4.12 -0.91 36.37
N ASP A 67 -4.31 -1.87 37.29
CA ASP A 67 -4.44 -3.29 36.97
C ASP A 67 -5.64 -3.56 36.05
N ARG A 68 -6.83 -3.06 36.40
CA ARG A 68 -8.03 -3.19 35.55
C ARG A 68 -7.83 -2.55 34.18
N SER A 69 -7.30 -1.33 34.12
CA SER A 69 -7.02 -0.66 32.85
C SER A 69 -6.02 -1.43 31.99
N SER A 70 -5.04 -2.09 32.59
CA SER A 70 -4.08 -2.93 31.85
C SER A 70 -4.73 -4.21 31.33
N GLN A 71 -5.60 -4.85 32.13
CA GLN A 71 -6.32 -6.05 31.73
C GLN A 71 -7.26 -5.77 30.55
N ASP A 72 -8.04 -4.69 30.62
CA ASP A 72 -8.95 -4.29 29.55
C ASP A 72 -8.19 -4.03 28.24
N ALA A 73 -7.03 -3.36 28.31
CA ALA A 73 -6.20 -3.09 27.15
C ALA A 73 -5.69 -4.37 26.47
N VAL A 74 -5.39 -5.42 27.25
CA VAL A 74 -4.93 -6.69 26.68
C VAL A 74 -6.06 -7.52 26.11
N VAL A 75 -7.23 -7.56 26.74
CA VAL A 75 -8.40 -8.22 26.14
C VAL A 75 -8.73 -7.61 24.78
N GLU A 76 -8.72 -6.27 24.68
CA GLU A 76 -8.94 -5.57 23.41
C GLU A 76 -7.81 -5.86 22.39
N MET A 77 -6.55 -5.94 22.84
CA MET A 77 -5.43 -6.29 21.98
C MET A 77 -5.58 -7.71 21.42
N VAL A 78 -5.90 -8.70 22.25
CA VAL A 78 -6.15 -10.10 21.80
C VAL A 78 -7.24 -10.13 20.75
N ALA A 79 -8.36 -9.44 20.99
CA ALA A 79 -9.46 -9.39 20.04
C ALA A 79 -9.03 -8.75 18.70
N ARG A 80 -8.16 -7.73 18.73
CA ARG A 80 -7.59 -7.13 17.52
C ARG A 80 -6.67 -8.10 16.77
N LEU A 81 -5.79 -8.81 17.48
CA LEU A 81 -4.87 -9.77 16.88
C LEU A 81 -5.62 -10.93 16.23
N GLN A 82 -6.68 -11.44 16.87
CA GLN A 82 -7.55 -12.47 16.28
C GLN A 82 -8.19 -11.99 14.97
N ARG A 83 -8.73 -10.77 14.93
CA ARG A 83 -9.27 -10.16 13.70
C ARG A 83 -8.20 -10.01 12.62
N ILE A 84 -6.97 -9.64 12.98
CA ILE A 84 -5.85 -9.56 12.03
C ILE A 84 -5.51 -10.95 11.49
N HIS A 85 -5.46 -11.97 12.35
CA HIS A 85 -5.18 -13.34 11.97
C HIS A 85 -6.22 -13.89 10.99
N GLU A 86 -7.51 -13.70 11.27
CA GLU A 86 -8.60 -14.10 10.37
C GLU A 86 -8.48 -13.43 8.99
N ARG A 87 -8.19 -12.12 8.97
CA ARG A 87 -7.97 -11.37 7.72
C ARG A 87 -6.75 -11.87 6.95
N CYS A 88 -5.66 -12.22 7.64
CA CYS A 88 -4.48 -12.80 6.99
C CYS A 88 -4.80 -14.15 6.35
N ASN A 89 -5.54 -15.02 7.04
CA ASN A 89 -5.94 -16.32 6.51
C ASN A 89 -6.86 -16.18 5.28
N ALA A 90 -7.83 -15.28 5.33
CA ALA A 90 -8.70 -14.97 4.19
C ALA A 90 -7.87 -14.48 2.99
N LEU A 91 -6.93 -13.56 3.24
CA LEU A 91 -6.08 -13.03 2.19
C LEU A 91 -5.13 -14.09 1.60
N GLN A 92 -4.62 -15.03 2.40
CA GLN A 92 -3.86 -16.19 1.88
C GLN A 92 -4.70 -17.06 0.94
N GLN A 93 -5.98 -17.29 1.27
CA GLN A 93 -6.85 -18.09 0.41
C GLN A 93 -7.14 -17.39 -0.91
N GLU A 94 -7.44 -16.08 -0.88
CA GLU A 94 -7.61 -15.27 -2.09
C GLU A 94 -6.33 -15.28 -2.94
N LEU A 95 -5.17 -15.17 -2.31
CA LEU A 95 -3.88 -15.18 -2.98
C LEU A 95 -3.58 -16.51 -3.67
N GLY A 96 -3.90 -17.63 -3.03
CA GLY A 96 -3.80 -18.95 -3.66
C GLY A 96 -4.67 -19.06 -4.91
N SER A 97 -5.90 -18.53 -4.86
CA SER A 97 -6.79 -18.50 -6.03
C SER A 97 -6.26 -17.59 -7.15
N ALA A 98 -5.69 -16.43 -6.78
CA ALA A 98 -5.08 -15.50 -7.73
C ALA A 98 -3.82 -16.08 -8.39
N ALA A 99 -3.01 -16.85 -7.65
CA ALA A 99 -1.86 -17.56 -8.17
C ALA A 99 -2.27 -18.64 -9.21
N ASP A 100 -3.35 -19.38 -8.94
CA ASP A 100 -3.86 -20.37 -9.89
C ASP A 100 -4.48 -19.71 -11.14
N GLN A 101 -5.21 -18.60 -10.98
CA GLN A 101 -5.67 -17.79 -12.11
C GLN A 101 -4.50 -17.23 -12.94
N SER A 102 -3.43 -16.77 -12.28
CA SER A 102 -2.21 -16.30 -12.93
C SER A 102 -1.56 -17.40 -13.78
N ARG A 103 -1.47 -18.63 -13.24
CA ARG A 103 -0.96 -19.79 -13.99
C ARG A 103 -1.80 -20.09 -15.22
N HIS A 104 -3.12 -20.15 -15.07
CA HIS A 104 -4.04 -20.36 -16.19
C HIS A 104 -3.91 -19.27 -17.26
N LEU A 105 -3.88 -18.00 -16.85
CA LEU A 105 -3.69 -16.88 -17.77
C LEU A 105 -2.35 -16.97 -18.51
N SER A 106 -1.27 -17.38 -17.82
CA SER A 106 0.04 -17.59 -18.45
C SER A 106 0.01 -18.69 -19.50
N ASP A 107 -0.59 -19.85 -19.18
CA ASP A 107 -0.70 -20.98 -20.11
C ASP A 107 -1.52 -20.60 -21.36
N ASP A 108 -2.64 -19.89 -21.15
CA ASP A 108 -3.49 -19.44 -22.25
C ASP A 108 -2.81 -18.35 -23.08
N THR A 109 -2.04 -17.47 -22.46
CA THR A 109 -1.21 -16.49 -23.17
C THR A 109 -0.18 -17.17 -24.07
N VAL A 110 0.50 -18.22 -23.59
CA VAL A 110 1.49 -18.97 -24.38
C VAL A 110 0.83 -19.64 -25.58
N LYS A 111 -0.35 -20.27 -25.39
CA LYS A 111 -1.12 -20.87 -26.49
C LYS A 111 -1.57 -19.82 -27.50
N GLN A 112 -2.07 -18.68 -27.02
CA GLN A 112 -2.56 -17.61 -27.87
C GLN A 112 -1.42 -16.93 -28.65
N ALA A 113 -0.27 -16.73 -28.03
CA ALA A 113 0.92 -16.22 -28.70
C ALA A 113 1.41 -17.16 -29.82
N ALA A 114 1.37 -18.48 -29.59
CA ALA A 114 1.68 -19.47 -30.63
C ALA A 114 0.69 -19.39 -31.80
N ALA A 115 -0.61 -19.31 -31.51
CA ALA A 115 -1.66 -19.19 -32.53
C ALA A 115 -1.53 -17.87 -33.32
N GLN A 116 -1.25 -16.75 -32.65
CA GLN A 116 -1.02 -15.46 -33.29
C GLN A 116 0.24 -15.45 -34.15
N SER A 117 1.34 -16.06 -33.68
CA SER A 117 2.56 -16.20 -34.48
C SER A 117 2.29 -16.97 -35.77
N HIS A 118 1.51 -18.06 -35.69
CA HIS A 118 1.12 -18.81 -36.88
C HIS A 118 0.18 -18.02 -37.81
N ALA A 119 -0.75 -17.25 -37.26
CA ALA A 119 -1.63 -16.38 -38.04
C ALA A 119 -0.84 -15.27 -38.76
N LEU A 120 0.16 -14.68 -38.10
CA LEU A 120 1.05 -13.68 -38.70
C LEU A 120 1.91 -14.27 -39.83
N GLU A 121 2.40 -15.49 -39.67
CA GLU A 121 3.11 -16.21 -40.72
C GLU A 121 2.21 -16.47 -41.93
N CYS A 122 0.98 -16.92 -41.70
CA CYS A 122 -0.03 -17.09 -42.75
C CYS A 122 -0.36 -15.78 -43.48
N LEU A 123 -0.54 -14.68 -42.72
CA LEU A 123 -0.78 -13.34 -43.28
C LEU A 123 0.38 -12.88 -44.15
N SER A 124 1.62 -13.01 -43.67
CA SER A 124 2.82 -12.62 -44.44
C SER A 124 2.96 -13.44 -45.73
N LEU A 125 2.64 -14.73 -45.70
CA LEU A 125 2.62 -15.58 -46.89
C LEU A 125 1.53 -15.16 -47.89
N GLN A 126 0.34 -14.78 -47.40
CA GLN A 126 -0.73 -14.28 -48.27
C GLN A 126 -0.40 -12.93 -48.88
N GLU A 127 0.16 -12.02 -48.09
CA GLU A 127 0.69 -10.73 -48.54
C GLU A 127 1.71 -10.92 -49.68
N GLY A 128 2.70 -11.79 -49.50
CA GLY A 128 3.68 -12.08 -50.55
C GLY A 128 3.06 -12.64 -51.84
N LYS A 129 2.10 -13.55 -51.71
CA LYS A 129 1.37 -14.10 -52.88
C LYS A 129 0.51 -13.05 -53.58
N PHE A 130 -0.17 -12.19 -52.81
CA PHE A 130 -1.00 -11.12 -53.32
C PHE A 130 -0.14 -10.11 -54.11
N MET A 131 0.99 -9.68 -53.54
CA MET A 131 1.92 -8.77 -54.21
C MET A 131 2.47 -9.36 -55.52
N ALA A 132 2.84 -10.64 -55.52
CA ALA A 132 3.28 -11.31 -56.74
C ALA A 132 2.18 -11.38 -57.81
N ALA A 133 0.94 -11.68 -57.41
CA ALA A 133 -0.21 -11.72 -58.32
C ALA A 133 -0.56 -10.33 -58.87
N GLN A 134 -0.54 -9.31 -58.01
CA GLN A 134 -0.77 -7.90 -58.36
C GLN A 134 0.27 -7.44 -59.39
N GLN A 135 1.56 -7.73 -59.15
CA GLN A 135 2.63 -7.39 -60.09
C GLN A 135 2.47 -8.10 -61.43
N ALA A 136 2.15 -9.40 -61.42
CA ALA A 136 1.89 -10.15 -62.64
C ALA A 136 0.68 -9.59 -63.42
N HIS A 137 -0.36 -9.12 -62.72
CA HIS A 137 -1.50 -8.44 -63.32
C HIS A 137 -1.09 -7.12 -63.99
N VAL A 138 -0.32 -6.28 -63.29
CA VAL A 138 0.21 -5.02 -63.84
C VAL A 138 1.05 -5.29 -65.09
N ASP A 139 1.94 -6.28 -65.05
CA ASP A 139 2.79 -6.65 -66.19
C ASP A 139 1.95 -7.15 -67.39
N MET A 140 0.93 -7.98 -67.14
CA MET A 140 0.01 -8.47 -68.18
C MET A 140 -0.76 -7.32 -68.83
N VAL A 141 -1.30 -6.41 -68.03
CA VAL A 141 -2.08 -5.26 -68.49
C VAL A 141 -1.22 -4.30 -69.31
N ASN A 142 0.03 -4.06 -68.89
CA ASN A 142 1.01 -3.27 -69.66
C ASN A 142 1.35 -3.93 -71.01
N ARG A 143 1.52 -5.26 -71.05
CA ARG A 143 1.76 -5.99 -72.31
C ARG A 143 0.57 -5.87 -73.26
N LEU A 144 -0.66 -6.05 -72.76
CA LEU A 144 -1.88 -5.88 -73.56
C LEU A 144 -1.98 -4.47 -74.13
N LEU A 145 -1.64 -3.44 -73.35
CA LEU A 145 -1.61 -2.07 -73.86
C LEU A 145 -0.61 -1.92 -75.01
N SER A 146 0.60 -2.47 -74.87
CA SER A 146 1.60 -2.44 -75.93
C SER A 146 1.13 -3.15 -77.20
N GLU A 147 0.47 -4.31 -77.07
CA GLU A 147 -0.09 -5.05 -78.20
C GLU A 147 -1.21 -4.25 -78.89
N VAL A 148 -2.12 -3.66 -78.12
CA VAL A 148 -3.21 -2.83 -78.65
C VAL A 148 -2.68 -1.58 -79.36
N GLN A 149 -1.66 -0.91 -78.80
CA GLN A 149 -1.01 0.24 -79.44
C GLN A 149 -0.27 -0.15 -80.73
N SER A 150 0.24 -1.37 -80.83
CA SER A 150 0.86 -1.87 -82.07
C SER A 150 -0.12 -2.01 -83.24
N LEU A 151 -1.43 -2.01 -82.98
CA LEU A 151 -2.47 -2.04 -84.01
C LEU A 151 -2.78 -0.66 -84.60
N THR A 152 -2.39 0.43 -83.92
CA THR A 152 -2.66 1.80 -84.40
C THR A 152 -2.11 2.08 -85.80
N PRO A 153 -0.85 1.70 -86.15
CA PRO A 153 -0.33 1.87 -87.51
C PRO A 153 -1.11 1.08 -88.56
N ALA A 154 -1.58 -0.11 -88.23
CA ALA A 154 -2.38 -0.94 -89.14
C ALA A 154 -3.75 -0.31 -89.41
N ALA A 155 -4.43 0.20 -88.37
CA ALA A 155 -5.68 0.94 -88.53
C ALA A 155 -5.49 2.21 -89.38
N ALA A 156 -4.38 2.94 -89.18
CA ALA A 156 -4.03 4.10 -89.99
C ALA A 156 -3.77 3.73 -91.47
N LEU A 157 -3.07 2.63 -91.72
CA LEU A 157 -2.82 2.12 -93.07
C LEU A 157 -4.13 1.74 -93.78
N ILE A 158 -5.04 1.05 -93.10
CA ILE A 158 -6.35 0.69 -93.67
C ILE A 158 -7.15 1.96 -94.03
N ALA A 159 -7.14 2.97 -93.16
CA ALA A 159 -7.79 4.25 -93.45
C ALA A 159 -7.19 4.94 -94.68
N GLU A 160 -5.86 4.89 -94.83
CA GLU A 160 -5.16 5.46 -95.98
C GLU A 160 -5.46 4.69 -97.27
N VAL A 161 -5.45 3.36 -97.25
CA VAL A 161 -5.82 2.51 -98.40
C VAL A 161 -7.28 2.77 -98.80
N ALA A 162 -8.18 2.88 -97.83
CA ALA A 162 -9.59 3.21 -98.08
C ALA A 162 -9.72 4.60 -98.74
N ARG A 163 -8.95 5.60 -98.29
CA ARG A 163 -8.91 6.94 -98.91
C ARG A 163 -8.40 6.90 -100.35
N GLN A 164 -7.32 6.17 -100.61
CA GLN A 164 -6.78 5.98 -101.97
C GLN A 164 -7.75 5.24 -102.89
N THR A 165 -8.41 4.21 -102.37
CA THR A 165 -9.42 3.43 -103.10
C THR A 165 -10.65 4.28 -103.42
N ASN A 166 -11.07 5.15 -102.51
CA ASN A 166 -12.14 6.12 -102.75
C ASN A 166 -11.77 7.11 -103.87
N LEU A 167 -10.52 7.59 -103.91
CA LEU A 167 -10.04 8.46 -104.99
C LEU A 167 -10.00 7.73 -106.33
N LEU A 168 -9.55 6.47 -106.37
CA LEU A 168 -9.59 5.62 -107.56
C LEU A 168 -11.03 5.39 -108.04
N ALA A 169 -11.97 5.14 -107.12
CA ALA A 169 -13.38 4.97 -107.43
C ALA A 169 -14.02 6.24 -108.00
N ILE A 170 -13.67 7.41 -107.48
CA ILE A 170 -14.11 8.70 -108.01
C ILE A 170 -13.58 8.90 -109.43
N ASN A 171 -12.28 8.64 -109.67
CA ASN A 171 -11.70 8.74 -111.00
C ASN A 171 -12.37 7.76 -111.99
N ALA A 172 -12.65 6.54 -111.56
CA ALA A 172 -13.38 5.55 -112.37
C ALA A 172 -14.83 5.97 -112.65
N ALA A 173 -15.53 6.57 -111.69
CA ALA A 173 -16.89 7.08 -111.87
C ALA A 173 -16.93 8.26 -112.86
N ILE A 174 -15.93 9.14 -112.82
CA ILE A 174 -15.77 10.24 -113.79
C ILE A 174 -15.54 9.68 -115.21
N GLU A 175 -14.64 8.70 -115.37
CA GLU A 175 -14.35 8.13 -116.69
C GLU A 175 -15.53 7.30 -117.24
N ALA A 176 -16.25 6.58 -116.37
CA ALA A 176 -17.49 5.89 -116.71
C ALA A 176 -18.59 6.87 -117.15
N ALA A 177 -18.71 8.04 -116.53
CA ALA A 177 -19.62 9.10 -116.97
C ALA A 177 -19.19 9.69 -118.32
N ARG A 178 -17.88 9.81 -118.58
CA ARG A 178 -17.30 10.31 -119.83
C ARG A 178 -17.55 9.37 -121.02
N ALA A 179 -17.58 8.06 -120.79
CA ALA A 179 -17.87 7.04 -121.80
C ALA A 179 -19.38 6.91 -122.15
N GLY A 180 -20.27 7.65 -121.47
CA GLY A 180 -21.71 7.68 -121.81
C GLY A 180 -22.42 6.33 -121.64
N ARG A 181 -23.06 5.81 -122.69
CA ARG A 181 -23.80 4.52 -122.64
C ARG A 181 -22.89 3.30 -122.49
N GLU A 182 -21.70 3.33 -123.09
CA GLU A 182 -20.69 2.25 -123.00
C GLU A 182 -20.12 2.11 -121.57
N GLY A 183 -20.13 3.19 -120.78
CA GLY A 183 -19.61 3.23 -119.40
C GLY A 183 -20.61 2.84 -118.31
N ALA A 184 -21.86 2.50 -118.65
CA ALA A 184 -22.93 2.30 -117.68
C ALA A 184 -22.64 1.17 -116.66
N GLY A 185 -22.03 0.06 -117.11
CA GLY A 185 -21.61 -1.03 -116.23
C GLY A 185 -20.45 -0.65 -115.31
N PHE A 186 -19.46 0.10 -115.83
CA PHE A 186 -18.33 0.60 -115.04
C PHE A 186 -18.75 1.61 -113.98
N LYS A 187 -19.79 2.41 -114.24
CA LYS A 187 -20.35 3.35 -113.28
C LYS A 187 -20.89 2.63 -112.04
N VAL A 188 -21.63 1.53 -112.21
CA VAL A 188 -22.17 0.74 -111.09
C VAL A 188 -21.05 0.16 -110.24
N VAL A 189 -19.99 -0.36 -110.88
CA VAL A 189 -18.81 -0.88 -110.17
C VAL A 189 -18.08 0.23 -109.44
N ALA A 190 -17.87 1.39 -110.06
CA ALA A 190 -17.20 2.53 -109.43
C ALA A 190 -17.98 3.07 -108.21
N ASP A 191 -19.30 3.18 -108.30
CA ASP A 191 -20.16 3.60 -107.18
C ASP A 191 -20.10 2.57 -106.02
N GLU A 192 -20.05 1.28 -106.33
CA GLU A 192 -19.94 0.22 -105.31
C GLU A 192 -18.55 0.18 -104.64
N VAL A 193 -17.46 0.33 -105.40
CA VAL A 193 -16.10 0.47 -104.85
C VAL A 193 -16.00 1.72 -103.98
N ARG A 194 -16.64 2.83 -104.39
CA ARG A 194 -16.71 4.06 -103.58
C ARG A 194 -17.43 3.79 -102.26
N ARG A 195 -18.57 3.10 -102.28
CA ARG A 195 -19.33 2.71 -101.09
C ARG A 195 -18.51 1.83 -100.14
N LEU A 196 -17.86 0.79 -100.66
CA LEU A 196 -16.98 -0.12 -99.91
C LEU A 196 -15.80 0.62 -99.28
N SER A 197 -15.18 1.54 -100.02
CA SER A 197 -14.06 2.34 -99.52
C SER A 197 -14.48 3.26 -98.37
N HIS A 198 -15.67 3.87 -98.43
CA HIS A 198 -16.21 4.68 -97.33
C HIS A 198 -16.50 3.82 -96.08
N GLN A 199 -17.12 2.65 -96.27
CA GLN A 199 -17.36 1.70 -95.18
C GLN A 199 -16.05 1.23 -94.53
N THR A 200 -15.01 1.01 -95.33
CA THR A 200 -13.68 0.61 -94.84
C THR A 200 -13.01 1.74 -94.04
N ALA A 201 -13.10 2.99 -94.50
CA ALA A 201 -12.57 4.15 -93.78
C ALA A 201 -13.31 4.43 -92.46
N GLU A 202 -14.61 4.13 -92.40
CA GLU A 202 -15.41 4.22 -91.17
C GLU A 202 -15.04 3.10 -90.19
N ALA A 203 -14.89 1.86 -90.67
CA ALA A 203 -14.42 0.74 -89.85
C ALA A 203 -13.03 1.02 -89.25
N ALA A 204 -12.09 1.54 -90.03
CA ALA A 204 -10.75 1.89 -89.57
C ALA A 204 -10.77 2.99 -88.47
N ARG A 205 -11.64 4.00 -88.62
CA ARG A 205 -11.85 5.03 -87.58
C ARG A 205 -12.44 4.45 -86.30
N ASN A 206 -13.37 3.52 -86.41
CA ASN A 206 -13.96 2.86 -85.23
C ASN A 206 -12.93 2.00 -84.49
N ILE A 207 -12.03 1.32 -85.21
CA ILE A 207 -10.90 0.59 -84.61
C ILE A 207 -9.98 1.56 -83.85
N ALA A 208 -9.61 2.69 -84.46
CA ALA A 208 -8.74 3.69 -83.82
C ALA A 208 -9.36 4.25 -82.52
N LYS A 209 -10.67 4.57 -82.54
CA LYS A 209 -11.40 4.99 -81.33
C LYS A 209 -11.44 3.89 -80.26
N GLY A 210 -11.58 2.63 -80.66
CA GLY A 210 -11.54 1.49 -79.74
C GLY A 210 -10.18 1.38 -79.04
N ILE A 211 -9.08 1.54 -79.78
CA ILE A 211 -7.71 1.55 -79.24
C ILE A 211 -7.51 2.69 -78.23
N GLU A 212 -8.00 3.89 -78.54
CA GLU A 212 -7.92 5.06 -77.65
C GLU A 212 -8.71 4.83 -76.35
N THR A 213 -9.93 4.28 -76.47
CA THR A 213 -10.77 3.96 -75.31
C THR A 213 -10.11 2.92 -74.39
N ILE A 214 -9.48 1.88 -74.95
CA ILE A 214 -8.73 0.88 -74.19
C ILE A 214 -7.54 1.52 -73.46
N SER A 215 -6.82 2.43 -74.14
CA SER A 215 -5.67 3.14 -73.57
C SER A 215 -6.08 4.06 -72.41
N ASP A 216 -7.21 4.75 -72.54
CA ASP A 216 -7.75 5.58 -71.45
C ASP A 216 -8.23 4.73 -70.27
N THR A 217 -8.89 3.60 -70.53
CA THR A 217 -9.34 2.66 -69.49
C THR A 217 -8.14 2.09 -68.72
N HIS A 218 -7.05 1.78 -69.43
CA HIS A 218 -5.80 1.35 -68.80
C HIS A 218 -5.22 2.41 -67.86
N ARG A 219 -5.19 3.68 -68.28
CA ARG A 219 -4.67 4.78 -67.45
C ARG A 219 -5.43 4.92 -66.13
N LEU A 220 -6.74 4.71 -66.15
CA LEU A 220 -7.59 4.69 -64.94
C LEU A 220 -7.30 3.45 -64.07
N ALA A 221 -7.15 2.28 -64.67
CA ALA A 221 -6.83 1.05 -63.96
C ALA A 221 -5.44 1.10 -63.29
N ALA A 222 -4.45 1.75 -63.92
CA ALA A 222 -3.12 1.95 -63.34
C ALA A 222 -3.16 2.79 -62.05
N GLY A 223 -4.05 3.79 -61.96
CA GLY A 223 -4.29 4.53 -60.72
C GLY A 223 -4.93 3.69 -59.60
N SER A 224 -5.55 2.55 -59.94
CA SER A 224 -6.12 1.61 -58.96
C SER A 224 -5.06 0.71 -58.32
N ALA A 225 -3.88 0.59 -58.94
CA ALA A 225 -2.75 -0.14 -58.36
C ALA A 225 -2.20 0.56 -57.11
N ASP A 226 -2.31 1.88 -57.05
CA ASP A 226 -1.94 2.72 -55.90
C ASP A 226 -2.83 2.41 -54.68
N THR A 227 -4.12 2.12 -54.90
CA THR A 227 -5.06 1.66 -53.87
C THR A 227 -4.62 0.33 -53.24
N GLY A 228 -4.06 -0.59 -54.04
CA GLY A 228 -3.55 -1.86 -53.54
C GLY A 228 -2.36 -1.69 -52.58
N GLN A 229 -1.56 -0.63 -52.72
CA GLN A 229 -0.49 -0.31 -51.78
C GLN A 229 -1.01 0.17 -50.43
N VAL A 230 -2.13 0.90 -50.41
CA VAL A 230 -2.80 1.35 -49.19
C VAL A 230 -3.34 0.16 -48.41
N ASP A 231 -4.00 -0.79 -49.07
CA ASP A 231 -4.50 -2.02 -48.43
C ASP A 231 -3.38 -2.83 -47.78
N MET A 232 -2.18 -2.83 -48.39
CA MET A 232 -1.02 -3.52 -47.83
C MET A 232 -0.46 -2.84 -46.58
N SER A 233 -0.43 -1.51 -46.53
CA SER A 233 -0.04 -0.81 -45.30
C SER A 233 -0.99 -1.12 -44.14
N ALA A 234 -2.30 -1.22 -44.42
CA ALA A 234 -3.29 -1.56 -43.41
C ALA A 234 -3.10 -2.99 -42.88
N LEU A 235 -2.78 -3.96 -43.75
CA LEU A 235 -2.46 -5.33 -43.34
C LEU A 235 -1.21 -5.41 -42.46
N ALA A 236 -0.17 -4.62 -42.78
CA ALA A 236 1.04 -4.54 -41.97
C ALA A 236 0.77 -3.95 -40.57
N GLU A 237 -0.08 -2.91 -40.49
CA GLU A 237 -0.52 -2.34 -39.20
C GLU A 237 -1.30 -3.36 -38.36
N ILE A 238 -2.25 -4.08 -38.96
CA ILE A 238 -2.99 -5.17 -38.29
C ILE A 238 -2.02 -6.23 -37.77
N GLY A 239 -0.99 -6.59 -38.54
CA GLY A 239 0.03 -7.54 -38.11
C GLY A 239 0.83 -7.06 -36.90
N ALA A 240 1.13 -5.76 -36.83
CA ALA A 240 1.80 -5.15 -35.68
C ALA A 240 0.90 -5.16 -34.42
N GLU A 241 -0.38 -4.82 -34.57
CA GLU A 241 -1.35 -4.84 -33.46
C GLU A 241 -1.55 -6.25 -32.90
N ILE A 242 -1.67 -7.27 -33.77
CA ILE A 242 -1.77 -8.68 -33.35
C ILE A 242 -0.55 -9.10 -32.53
N ARG A 243 0.66 -8.69 -32.95
CA ARG A 243 1.89 -8.97 -32.22
C ARG A 243 1.89 -8.31 -30.84
N GLU A 244 1.48 -7.05 -30.76
CA GLU A 244 1.40 -6.35 -29.48
C GLU A 244 0.39 -6.99 -28.54
N MET A 245 -0.80 -7.34 -29.05
CA MET A 245 -1.85 -8.07 -28.33
C MET A 245 -1.36 -9.40 -27.75
N GLY A 246 -0.40 -10.07 -28.39
CA GLY A 246 0.17 -11.32 -27.89
C GLY A 246 1.12 -11.18 -26.70
N THR A 247 1.74 -10.00 -26.53
CA THR A 247 2.75 -9.78 -25.48
C THR A 247 2.17 -9.22 -24.19
N ARG A 248 1.15 -8.36 -24.28
CA ARG A 248 0.55 -7.69 -23.12
C ARG A 248 0.03 -8.65 -22.03
N PRO A 249 -0.70 -9.73 -22.35
CA PRO A 249 -1.20 -10.65 -21.32
C PRO A 249 -0.07 -11.34 -20.53
N GLY A 250 1.07 -11.60 -21.17
CA GLY A 250 2.22 -12.24 -20.52
C GLY A 250 2.88 -11.35 -19.47
N VAL A 251 2.94 -10.04 -19.74
CA VAL A 251 3.42 -9.05 -18.76
C VAL A 251 2.50 -9.00 -17.55
N VAL A 252 1.18 -8.97 -17.77
CA VAL A 252 0.18 -8.97 -16.69
C VAL A 252 0.27 -10.24 -15.84
N ALA A 253 0.39 -11.41 -16.48
CA ALA A 253 0.55 -12.68 -15.77
C ALA A 253 1.82 -12.69 -14.89
N CYS A 254 2.94 -12.15 -15.40
CA CYS A 254 4.19 -12.03 -14.66
C CYS A 254 4.06 -11.08 -13.46
N GLN A 255 3.42 -9.91 -13.64
CA GLN A 255 3.16 -8.96 -12.57
C GLN A 255 2.28 -9.56 -11.47
N LEU A 256 1.21 -10.28 -11.85
CA LEU A 256 0.31 -10.93 -10.90
C LEU A 256 1.05 -12.01 -10.08
N LYS A 257 1.92 -12.78 -10.73
CA LYS A 257 2.77 -13.78 -10.05
C LYS A 257 3.75 -13.13 -9.07
N ALA A 258 4.38 -12.02 -9.46
CA ALA A 258 5.29 -11.28 -8.59
C ALA A 258 4.55 -10.72 -7.36
N LEU A 259 3.39 -10.08 -7.58
CA LEU A 259 2.53 -9.57 -6.51
C LEU A 259 2.08 -10.69 -5.56
N SER A 260 1.72 -11.85 -6.10
CA SER A 260 1.35 -13.02 -5.29
C SER A 260 2.51 -13.49 -4.41
N THR A 261 3.73 -13.49 -4.92
CA THR A 261 4.92 -13.90 -4.14
C THR A 261 5.21 -12.89 -3.03
N ASP A 262 5.19 -11.60 -3.36
CA ASP A 262 5.43 -10.51 -2.38
C ASP A 262 4.39 -10.49 -1.25
N MET A 263 3.14 -10.76 -1.60
CA MET A 263 2.07 -10.87 -0.62
C MET A 263 2.22 -12.13 0.26
N GLU A 264 2.63 -13.28 -0.29
CA GLU A 264 2.91 -14.48 0.53
C GLU A 264 4.01 -14.20 1.57
N ASP A 265 5.06 -13.48 1.17
CA ASP A 265 6.15 -13.08 2.05
C ASP A 265 5.70 -12.09 3.11
N SER A 266 4.89 -11.09 2.73
CA SER A 266 4.27 -10.14 3.66
C SER A 266 3.37 -10.84 4.67
N MET A 267 2.57 -11.83 4.26
CA MET A 267 1.73 -12.61 5.17
C MET A 267 2.56 -13.44 6.15
N ARG A 268 3.67 -13.99 5.67
CA ARG A 268 4.61 -14.73 6.52
C ARG A 268 5.20 -13.81 7.58
N ALA A 269 5.60 -12.60 7.20
CA ALA A 269 6.12 -11.59 8.13
C ALA A 269 5.07 -11.20 9.18
N VAL A 270 3.84 -10.83 8.76
CA VAL A 270 2.76 -10.49 9.69
C VAL A 270 2.46 -11.63 10.66
N ARG A 271 2.48 -12.89 10.19
CA ARG A 271 2.27 -14.04 11.08
C ARG A 271 3.37 -14.19 12.12
N VAL A 272 4.62 -13.91 11.77
CA VAL A 272 5.74 -13.91 12.74
C VAL A 272 5.53 -12.79 13.76
N ASP A 273 5.22 -11.56 13.32
CA ASP A 273 4.96 -10.43 14.21
C ASP A 273 3.79 -10.70 15.17
N LEU A 274 2.72 -11.36 14.70
CA LEU A 274 1.59 -11.76 15.55
C LEU A 274 2.03 -12.74 16.65
N VAL A 275 2.91 -13.68 16.34
CA VAL A 275 3.46 -14.64 17.33
C VAL A 275 4.34 -13.91 18.34
N ASP A 276 5.16 -12.95 17.90
CA ASP A 276 6.01 -12.16 18.79
C ASP A 276 5.19 -11.28 19.74
N VAL A 277 4.11 -10.66 19.26
CA VAL A 277 3.18 -9.90 20.12
C VAL A 277 2.50 -10.81 21.16
N LEU A 278 2.13 -12.04 20.81
CA LEU A 278 1.62 -13.01 21.77
C LEU A 278 2.68 -13.39 22.81
N GLY A 279 3.96 -13.47 22.43
CA GLY A 279 5.07 -13.61 23.37
C GLY A 279 5.14 -12.44 24.37
N HIS A 280 4.97 -11.21 23.90
CA HIS A 280 4.95 -10.02 24.77
C HIS A 280 3.77 -9.99 25.76
N MET A 281 2.66 -10.71 25.50
CA MET A 281 1.56 -10.82 26.47
C MET A 281 1.98 -11.54 27.76
N GLN A 282 2.97 -12.43 27.71
CA GLN A 282 3.48 -13.08 28.92
C GLN A 282 4.08 -12.07 29.90
N PHE A 283 4.76 -11.03 29.38
CA PHE A 283 5.29 -9.95 30.21
C PHE A 283 4.20 -9.12 30.88
N GLN A 284 3.03 -9.02 30.24
CA GLN A 284 1.89 -8.32 30.80
C GLN A 284 1.24 -9.10 31.95
N ASP A 285 1.21 -10.44 31.91
CA ASP A 285 0.77 -11.23 33.08
C ASP A 285 1.74 -11.08 34.27
N VAL A 286 3.05 -11.01 34.03
CA VAL A 286 4.04 -10.72 35.09
C VAL A 286 3.76 -9.35 35.72
N SER A 287 3.45 -8.33 34.91
CA SER A 287 3.12 -6.99 35.41
C SER A 287 1.83 -6.98 36.23
N ARG A 288 0.81 -7.74 35.80
CA ARG A 288 -0.45 -7.96 36.54
C ARG A 288 -0.17 -8.55 37.92
N GLN A 289 0.62 -9.62 37.99
CA GLN A 289 1.00 -10.29 39.25
C GLN A 289 1.77 -9.35 40.20
N LEU A 290 2.64 -8.49 39.65
CA LEU A 290 3.37 -7.48 40.44
C LEU A 290 2.42 -6.45 41.05
N LEU A 291 1.48 -5.90 40.27
CA LEU A 291 0.48 -4.95 40.76
C LEU A 291 -0.43 -5.58 41.81
N GLU A 292 -0.90 -6.82 41.57
CA GLU A 292 -1.69 -7.59 42.53
C GLU A 292 -0.95 -7.75 43.86
N ARG A 293 0.35 -8.06 43.81
CA ARG A 293 1.19 -8.19 45.00
C ARG A 293 1.36 -6.89 45.77
N VAL A 294 1.54 -5.77 45.06
CA VAL A 294 1.63 -4.44 45.69
C VAL A 294 0.29 -4.04 46.32
N SER A 295 -0.83 -4.32 45.66
CA SER A 295 -2.17 -4.06 46.22
C SER A 295 -2.37 -4.83 47.53
N LEU A 296 -2.02 -6.11 47.57
CA LEU A 296 -2.11 -6.93 48.79
C LEU A 296 -1.25 -6.38 49.94
N ALA A 297 -0.02 -5.94 49.63
CA ALA A 297 0.85 -5.35 50.64
C ALA A 297 0.31 -4.01 51.20
N LEU A 298 -0.32 -3.19 50.35
CA LEU A 298 -0.98 -1.95 50.78
C LEU A 298 -2.20 -2.23 51.66
N ASP A 299 -2.97 -3.28 51.34
CA ASP A 299 -4.10 -3.71 52.16
C ASP A 299 -3.63 -4.26 53.51
N ASP A 300 -2.55 -5.06 53.55
CA ASP A 300 -1.93 -5.53 54.79
C ASP A 300 -1.47 -4.36 55.70
N LEU A 301 -0.86 -3.33 55.11
CA LEU A 301 -0.45 -2.12 55.82
C LEU A 301 -1.63 -1.30 56.35
N SER A 302 -2.70 -1.19 55.56
CA SER A 302 -3.95 -0.55 56.00
C SER A 302 -4.56 -1.30 57.19
N GLN A 303 -4.68 -2.63 57.10
CA GLN A 303 -5.19 -3.47 58.18
C GLN A 303 -4.31 -3.42 59.43
N HIS A 304 -2.99 -3.32 59.26
CA HIS A 304 -2.08 -3.15 60.38
C HIS A 304 -2.33 -1.83 61.12
N CYS A 305 -2.46 -0.70 60.40
CA CYS A 305 -2.79 0.59 60.98
C CYS A 305 -4.14 0.56 61.73
N GLU A 306 -5.14 -0.11 61.15
CA GLU A 306 -6.46 -0.29 61.77
C GLU A 306 -6.37 -1.12 63.06
N SER A 307 -5.58 -2.20 63.06
CA SER A 307 -5.40 -3.05 64.24
C SER A 307 -4.77 -2.31 65.43
N ILE A 308 -3.81 -1.41 65.17
CA ILE A 308 -3.19 -0.57 66.20
C ILE A 308 -4.21 0.42 66.78
N GLN A 309 -5.04 1.02 65.93
CA GLN A 309 -6.09 1.94 66.36
C GLN A 309 -7.17 1.22 67.18
N ALA A 310 -7.65 0.06 66.72
CA ALA A 310 -8.68 -0.73 67.40
C ALA A 310 -8.27 -1.18 68.80
N GLN A 311 -6.99 -1.41 69.03
CA GLN A 311 -6.44 -1.82 70.34
C GLN A 311 -6.06 -0.64 71.24
N SER A 312 -6.33 0.60 70.81
CA SER A 312 -6.01 1.85 71.52
C SER A 312 -7.27 2.69 71.84
N PRO A 313 -8.31 2.13 72.52
CA PRO A 313 -9.64 2.75 72.64
C PRO A 313 -9.70 4.06 73.43
N GLU A 314 -8.71 4.36 74.28
CA GLU A 314 -8.65 5.61 75.07
C GLU A 314 -7.73 6.69 74.46
N GLY A 315 -7.22 6.46 73.25
CA GLY A 315 -6.25 7.35 72.61
C GLY A 315 -4.84 7.25 73.20
N GLN A 316 -4.55 6.18 73.94
CA GLN A 316 -3.23 5.82 74.44
C GLN A 316 -2.74 4.57 73.71
N LEU A 317 -1.47 4.55 73.33
CA LEU A 317 -0.88 3.44 72.60
C LEU A 317 -0.70 2.24 73.53
N ASN A 318 -1.21 1.08 73.11
CA ASN A 318 -0.94 -0.16 73.81
C ASN A 318 0.50 -0.65 73.49
N PRO A 319 1.39 -0.84 74.49
CA PRO A 319 2.76 -1.30 74.26
C PRO A 319 2.87 -2.76 73.79
N HIS A 320 1.78 -3.53 73.78
CA HIS A 320 1.74 -4.93 73.34
C HIS A 320 1.05 -5.11 71.97
N THR A 321 1.25 -4.17 71.04
CA THR A 321 0.68 -4.23 69.68
C THR A 321 1.11 -5.51 68.94
N PRO A 322 0.16 -6.39 68.53
CA PRO A 322 0.41 -7.69 67.95
C PRO A 322 0.50 -7.58 66.43
N ARG A 323 1.70 -7.27 65.97
CA ARG A 323 2.35 -7.72 64.71
C ARG A 323 3.52 -6.77 64.52
N ALA A 324 4.74 -7.27 64.62
CA ALA A 324 5.85 -6.43 64.20
C ALA A 324 5.68 -6.21 62.69
N LEU A 325 5.87 -5.00 62.19
CA LEU A 325 5.93 -4.73 60.75
C LEU A 325 6.92 -5.71 60.05
N GLN A 326 7.90 -6.19 60.81
CA GLN A 326 8.84 -7.27 60.47
C GLN A 326 8.15 -8.59 60.08
N ASP A 327 7.09 -9.00 60.79
CA ASP A 327 6.35 -10.22 60.47
C ASP A 327 5.63 -10.09 59.11
N LEU A 328 5.08 -8.91 58.81
CA LEU A 328 4.46 -8.61 57.51
C LEU A 328 5.50 -8.58 56.40
N MET A 329 6.65 -7.93 56.62
CA MET A 329 7.76 -7.93 55.66
C MET A 329 8.25 -9.35 55.35
N GLN A 330 8.33 -10.22 56.37
CA GLN A 330 8.73 -11.60 56.19
C GLN A 330 7.66 -12.41 55.44
N GLN A 331 6.38 -12.20 55.74
CA GLN A 331 5.27 -12.77 54.97
C GLN A 331 5.32 -12.34 53.49
N TRP A 332 5.58 -11.07 53.21
CA TRP A 332 5.73 -10.59 51.84
C TRP A 332 6.89 -11.26 51.11
N HIS A 333 8.04 -11.38 51.78
CA HIS A 333 9.21 -12.06 51.22
C HIS A 333 8.93 -13.53 50.87
N THR A 334 8.27 -14.26 51.76
CA THR A 334 7.98 -15.70 51.55
C THR A 334 7.03 -15.97 50.39
N ALA A 335 6.17 -15.00 50.03
CA ALA A 335 5.26 -15.15 48.90
C ALA A 335 5.69 -14.36 47.65
N TYR A 336 6.95 -13.94 47.57
CA TYR A 336 7.56 -13.55 46.30
C TYR A 336 7.91 -14.79 45.47
N VAL A 337 7.39 -14.82 44.25
CA VAL A 337 7.62 -15.93 43.31
C VAL A 337 8.80 -15.60 42.38
N MET A 338 8.99 -14.32 42.04
CA MET A 338 10.01 -13.89 41.06
C MET A 338 11.38 -13.61 41.70
N ALA A 339 12.46 -13.89 40.96
CA ALA A 339 13.84 -13.59 41.39
C ALA A 339 14.05 -12.09 41.62
N ASP A 340 13.61 -11.27 40.67
CA ASP A 340 13.72 -9.80 40.73
C ASP A 340 13.07 -9.20 41.99
N GLN A 341 11.92 -9.75 42.42
CA GLN A 341 11.25 -9.32 43.66
C GLN A 341 12.12 -9.60 44.90
N ARG A 342 12.74 -10.79 44.96
CA ARG A 342 13.61 -11.19 46.06
C ARG A 342 14.89 -10.38 46.08
N GLU A 343 15.47 -10.12 44.91
CA GLU A 343 16.67 -9.29 44.76
C GLU A 343 16.40 -7.84 45.19
N ALA A 344 15.30 -7.24 44.73
CA ALA A 344 14.92 -5.89 45.14
C ALA A 344 14.70 -5.79 46.67
N HIS A 345 14.03 -6.78 47.27
CA HIS A 345 13.82 -6.83 48.72
C HIS A 345 15.14 -7.02 49.49
N ALA A 346 16.03 -7.90 49.01
CA ALA A 346 17.33 -8.15 49.60
C ALA A 346 18.27 -6.93 49.48
N ALA A 347 18.23 -6.19 48.37
CA ALA A 347 19.04 -4.99 48.16
C ALA A 347 18.73 -3.90 49.19
N VAL A 348 17.45 -3.71 49.54
CA VAL A 348 17.03 -2.73 50.56
C VAL A 348 17.46 -3.16 51.95
N LEU A 349 17.35 -4.44 52.29
CA LEU A 349 17.77 -4.97 53.60
C LEU A 349 19.30 -5.03 53.74
N GLY A 350 20.02 -5.39 52.68
CA GLY A 350 21.49 -5.42 52.66
C GLY A 350 22.12 -4.02 52.67
N ALA A 351 21.47 -3.01 52.08
CA ALA A 351 21.89 -1.61 52.20
C ALA A 351 21.74 -1.07 53.63
N ALA A 352 20.78 -1.59 54.41
CA ALA A 352 20.61 -1.23 55.82
C ALA A 352 21.71 -1.82 56.72
N GLU A 353 22.31 -2.95 56.34
CA GLU A 353 23.45 -3.55 57.06
C GLU A 353 24.82 -2.99 56.60
N GLY A 354 24.90 -2.44 55.38
CA GLY A 354 26.13 -1.86 54.79
C GLY A 354 26.41 -0.38 55.12
N GLY A 355 25.70 0.21 56.08
CA GLY A 355 25.78 1.62 56.46
C GLY A 355 27.06 2.08 57.18
N VAL A 356 28.18 1.37 57.07
CA VAL A 356 29.54 1.90 57.32
C VAL A 356 30.56 1.09 56.50
N GLN A 357 30.70 1.34 55.19
CA GLN A 357 32.01 1.41 54.52
C GLN A 357 31.90 1.76 53.01
N SER A 358 32.56 2.87 52.68
CA SER A 358 33.15 3.26 51.39
C SER A 358 32.30 3.25 50.12
N ALA A 359 32.03 4.48 49.66
CA ALA A 359 31.90 4.81 48.25
C ALA A 359 33.14 4.37 47.45
N GLN A 360 32.95 3.57 46.42
CA GLN A 360 33.77 3.61 45.21
C GLN A 360 32.93 3.16 44.01
N ALA A 361 32.81 4.07 43.05
CA ALA A 361 32.14 3.88 41.78
C ALA A 361 32.99 2.99 40.86
N THR A 362 32.35 2.04 40.17
CA THR A 362 32.76 1.61 38.83
C THR A 362 31.52 1.33 38.02
N GLY A 363 31.34 2.11 36.95
CA GLY A 363 30.24 1.98 36.02
C GLY A 363 30.38 0.74 35.13
N ALA A 364 29.30 -0.01 35.04
CA ALA A 364 28.97 -0.88 33.91
C ALA A 364 27.45 -0.76 33.70
N PRO A 365 26.96 -0.67 32.43
CA PRO A 365 25.53 -0.60 32.18
C PRO A 365 24.85 -1.90 32.64
N PRO A 366 23.62 -1.85 33.19
CA PRO A 366 22.93 -3.05 33.65
C PRO A 366 22.68 -3.98 32.46
N ALA A 367 23.16 -5.22 32.59
CA ALA A 367 22.84 -6.29 31.65
C ALA A 367 21.34 -6.54 31.66
N VAL A 368 20.76 -6.71 30.47
CA VAL A 368 19.35 -7.05 30.27
C VAL A 368 18.99 -8.28 31.12
N PRO A 369 17.91 -8.27 31.91
CA PRO A 369 17.57 -9.40 32.77
C PRO A 369 17.26 -10.63 31.92
N ARG A 370 18.00 -11.72 32.18
CA ARG A 370 17.73 -13.04 31.63
C ARG A 370 16.52 -13.61 32.38
N ILE A 371 15.41 -13.69 31.68
CA ILE A 371 14.19 -14.34 32.18
C ILE A 371 14.43 -15.85 32.11
N GLU A 372 14.50 -16.48 33.28
CA GLU A 372 14.44 -17.93 33.38
C GLU A 372 13.01 -18.37 33.02
N MET A 373 12.90 -19.06 31.88
CA MET A 373 11.70 -19.83 31.51
C MET A 373 11.46 -20.93 32.55
N PHE A 374 10.20 -21.12 32.92
CA PHE A 374 9.72 -22.44 33.32
C PHE A 374 9.50 -23.31 32.08
#